data_AF-A0A2M9HQM4-F1
#
_entry.id   AF-A0A2M9HQM4-F1
#
_cell.length_a   1.000
_cell.length_b   1.000
_cell.length_c   1.000
_cell.angle_alpha   90.00
_cell.angle_beta   90.00
_cell.angle_gamma   90.00
#
_symmetry.space_group_name_H-M   'P 1'
#
loop_
_entity.id
_entity.type
_entity.pdbx_description
1 polymer ?
#
loop_
_entity_poly.entity_id
_entity_poly.type
_entity_poly.pdbx_seq_one_letter_code
_entity_poly.pdbx_strand_id
1 'polypeptide(L)'
;MPQPQAQPQAQQYAAPQYQQPAYQQPAPQQAAVVPQGAPQQYAQQPVQPTAVYSARPARQLRTKRSLLKYILLGLVTLGIYDIWQMSEVGESLNLIASRRDGKKTMHYCLLFFLVGPVTLGIAYLVWFHRMCTRVGEEQAARGMTPTISAATYWLWGVLGAFIIVGPFIFYYKLLHAMNDLSADYNVRG
;
A
#
# COMPACT_ATOMS: atom_id res chain seq x y z
N MET A 1 -48.31 20.65 18.59
CA MET A 1 -47.44 19.63 19.22
C MET A 1 -46.68 18.94 18.10
N PRO A 2 -45.38 19.24 17.90
CA PRO A 2 -44.59 18.63 16.82
C PRO A 2 -44.09 17.24 17.22
N GLN A 3 -44.17 16.29 16.29
CA GLN A 3 -43.69 14.91 16.44
C GLN A 3 -42.15 14.86 16.49
N PRO A 4 -41.54 14.00 17.32
CA PRO A 4 -40.09 13.78 17.28
C PRO A 4 -39.70 12.94 16.06
N GLN A 5 -38.82 13.50 15.22
CA GLN A 5 -38.18 12.79 14.11
C GLN A 5 -37.18 11.75 14.64
N ALA A 6 -37.33 10.50 14.21
CA ALA A 6 -36.38 9.43 14.51
C ALA A 6 -35.08 9.63 13.71
N GLN A 7 -33.94 9.70 14.42
CA GLN A 7 -32.60 9.64 13.83
C GLN A 7 -32.29 8.22 13.34
N PRO A 8 -31.71 8.03 12.14
CA PRO A 8 -31.18 6.74 11.74
C PRO A 8 -29.88 6.44 12.51
N GLN A 9 -29.86 5.33 13.24
CA GLN A 9 -28.69 4.81 13.93
C GLN A 9 -27.61 4.40 12.91
N ALA A 10 -26.43 4.99 13.01
CA ALA A 10 -25.25 4.55 12.27
C ALA A 10 -24.84 3.16 12.78
N GLN A 11 -25.01 2.14 11.94
CA GLN A 11 -24.51 0.79 12.21
C GLN A 11 -22.98 0.83 12.24
N GLN A 12 -22.42 0.73 13.43
CA GLN A 12 -21.00 0.57 13.67
C GLN A 12 -20.59 -0.85 13.28
N TYR A 13 -20.12 -1.01 12.04
CA TYR A 13 -19.56 -2.26 11.55
C TYR A 13 -18.27 -2.57 12.33
N ALA A 14 -18.31 -3.61 13.17
CA ALA A 14 -17.14 -4.13 13.84
C ALA A 14 -16.21 -4.81 12.81
N ALA A 15 -14.98 -4.31 12.68
CA ALA A 15 -13.98 -4.92 11.81
C ALA A 15 -13.49 -6.26 12.41
N PRO A 16 -13.41 -7.35 11.63
CA PRO A 16 -12.87 -8.62 12.09
C PRO A 16 -11.39 -8.47 12.48
N GLN A 17 -11.06 -8.89 13.69
CA GLN A 17 -9.70 -8.98 14.21
C GLN A 17 -9.00 -10.17 13.52
N TYR A 18 -8.08 -9.89 12.59
CA TYR A 18 -7.28 -10.93 11.96
C TYR A 18 -6.05 -11.24 12.82
N GLN A 19 -5.96 -12.49 13.29
CA GLN A 19 -4.75 -13.04 13.90
C GLN A 19 -3.69 -13.27 12.82
N GLN A 20 -2.54 -12.62 12.97
CA GLN A 20 -1.38 -12.84 12.11
C GLN A 20 -0.76 -14.22 12.42
N PRO A 21 -0.45 -15.06 11.41
CA PRO A 21 0.32 -16.28 11.62
C PRO A 21 1.77 -15.93 11.99
N ALA A 22 2.26 -16.50 13.09
CA ALA A 22 3.63 -16.33 13.55
C ALA A 22 4.61 -17.03 12.61
N TYR A 23 5.42 -16.27 11.88
CA TYR A 23 6.54 -16.82 11.12
C TYR A 23 7.66 -17.21 12.08
N GLN A 24 7.83 -18.51 12.31
CA GLN A 24 9.02 -19.04 12.98
C GLN A 24 10.21 -18.90 12.02
N GLN A 25 11.12 -17.98 12.36
CA GLN A 25 12.39 -17.81 11.69
C GLN A 25 13.35 -18.92 12.15
N PRO A 26 13.95 -19.73 11.26
CA PRO A 26 14.91 -20.76 11.67
C PRO A 26 16.18 -20.09 12.21
N ALA A 27 16.59 -20.49 13.41
CA ALA A 27 17.79 -20.01 14.08
C ALA A 27 19.07 -20.44 13.32
N PRO A 28 20.12 -19.59 13.27
CA PRO A 28 21.40 -20.00 12.70
C PRO A 28 22.06 -21.05 13.61
N GLN A 29 22.26 -22.25 13.07
CA GLN A 29 23.00 -23.33 13.72
C GLN A 29 24.50 -22.97 13.73
N GLN A 30 24.98 -22.48 14.88
CA GLN A 30 26.42 -22.42 15.15
C GLN A 30 26.90 -23.82 15.52
N ALA A 31 27.80 -24.37 14.69
CA ALA A 31 28.47 -25.64 14.95
C ALA A 31 29.34 -25.52 16.22
N ALA A 32 28.97 -26.24 17.27
CA ALA A 32 29.75 -26.34 18.49
C ALA A 32 30.81 -27.45 18.34
N VAL A 33 32.08 -27.08 18.53
CA VAL A 33 33.18 -28.01 18.77
C VAL A 33 33.08 -28.46 20.24
N VAL A 34 32.94 -29.76 20.48
CA VAL A 34 32.83 -30.35 21.82
C VAL A 34 34.23 -30.61 22.40
N PRO A 35 34.48 -30.25 23.67
CA PRO A 35 35.31 -31.09 24.52
C PRO A 35 34.56 -31.55 25.78
N GLN A 36 34.91 -32.76 26.19
CA GLN A 36 34.23 -33.64 27.12
C GLN A 36 34.71 -33.39 28.56
N GLY A 37 33.78 -33.18 29.51
CA GLY A 37 33.99 -33.45 30.95
C GLY A 37 33.83 -32.27 31.93
N ALA A 38 32.69 -32.20 32.64
CA ALA A 38 32.51 -31.79 34.05
C ALA A 38 31.01 -31.51 34.36
N PRO A 39 30.49 -31.81 35.57
CA PRO A 39 29.09 -31.55 35.91
C PRO A 39 28.87 -30.06 36.25
N GLN A 40 27.95 -29.39 35.56
CA GLN A 40 27.65 -27.96 35.78
C GLN A 40 26.24 -27.77 36.34
N GLN A 41 26.25 -27.07 37.47
CA GLN A 41 25.20 -26.65 38.37
C GLN A 41 24.20 -25.71 37.67
N TYR A 42 22.90 -26.00 37.78
CA TYR A 42 21.84 -25.21 37.15
C TYR A 42 21.63 -23.89 37.90
N ALA A 43 22.19 -22.79 37.37
CA ALA A 43 21.85 -21.44 37.77
C ALA A 43 20.67 -20.94 36.91
N GLN A 44 19.55 -20.63 37.55
CA GLN A 44 18.39 -20.01 36.88
C GLN A 44 18.74 -18.56 36.52
N GLN A 45 18.77 -18.25 35.21
CA GLN A 45 18.91 -16.88 34.71
C GLN A 45 17.56 -16.14 34.78
N PRO A 46 17.54 -14.86 35.19
CA PRO A 46 16.32 -14.07 35.24
C PRO A 46 15.79 -13.80 33.83
N VAL A 47 14.51 -14.11 33.62
CA VAL A 47 13.78 -13.93 32.35
C VAL A 47 13.66 -12.43 32.08
N GLN A 48 14.41 -11.91 31.10
CA GLN A 48 14.30 -10.53 30.65
C GLN A 48 13.02 -10.36 29.80
N PRO A 49 12.19 -9.34 30.04
CA PRO A 49 10.99 -9.10 29.25
C PRO A 49 11.38 -8.72 27.82
N THR A 50 10.97 -9.54 26.85
CA THR A 50 11.19 -9.33 25.42
C THR A 50 10.48 -8.05 24.99
N ALA A 51 11.23 -6.97 24.78
CA ALA A 51 10.71 -5.80 24.08
C ALA A 51 10.30 -6.24 22.68
N VAL A 52 8.99 -6.17 22.38
CA VAL A 52 8.46 -6.39 21.03
C VAL A 52 8.86 -5.17 20.21
N TYR A 53 10.08 -5.19 19.67
CA TYR A 53 10.46 -4.25 18.62
C TYR A 53 9.61 -4.60 17.40
N SER A 54 8.59 -3.79 17.10
CA SER A 54 7.96 -3.80 15.78
C SER A 54 9.06 -3.57 14.76
N ALA A 55 9.55 -4.65 14.16
CA ALA A 55 10.65 -4.59 13.22
C ALA A 55 10.19 -3.71 12.04
N ARG A 56 10.84 -2.55 11.87
CA ARG A 56 10.58 -1.67 10.73
C ARG A 56 10.76 -2.50 9.45
N PRO A 57 9.90 -2.32 8.45
CA PRO A 57 9.99 -3.12 7.23
C PRO A 57 11.36 -2.94 6.56
N ALA A 58 11.90 -4.04 6.04
CA ALA A 58 13.23 -4.11 5.42
C ALA A 58 13.39 -3.16 4.22
N ARG A 59 12.30 -2.82 3.53
CA ARG A 59 12.26 -1.81 2.47
C ARG A 59 11.40 -0.64 2.93
N GLN A 60 12.00 0.54 3.03
CA GLN A 60 11.27 1.78 3.27
C GLN A 60 10.70 2.30 1.93
N LEU A 61 9.41 2.64 1.94
CA LEU A 61 8.70 3.16 0.78
C LEU A 61 8.77 4.69 0.73
N ARG A 62 8.69 5.26 -0.47
CA ARG A 62 8.75 6.72 -0.64
C ARG A 62 7.46 7.37 -0.12
N THR A 63 7.57 8.48 0.60
CA THR A 63 6.40 9.19 1.18
C THR A 63 6.24 10.62 0.70
N LYS A 64 7.13 11.09 -0.18
CA LYS A 64 7.15 12.48 -0.70
C LYS A 64 6.88 12.53 -2.19
N ARG A 65 5.82 11.87 -2.66
CA ARG A 65 5.33 12.02 -4.04
C ARG A 65 4.54 13.33 -4.14
N SER A 66 4.88 14.18 -5.09
CA SER A 66 4.23 15.48 -5.29
C SER A 66 3.76 15.60 -6.73
N LEU A 67 2.56 16.17 -6.92
CA LEU A 67 2.01 16.47 -8.24
C LEU A 67 2.94 17.39 -9.03
N LEU A 68 3.50 18.42 -8.39
CA LEU A 68 4.38 19.37 -9.07
C LEU A 68 5.63 18.67 -9.61
N LYS A 69 6.26 17.83 -8.79
CA LYS A 69 7.40 17.00 -9.23
C LYS A 69 7.00 16.08 -10.37
N TYR A 70 5.80 15.50 -10.30
CA TYR A 70 5.28 14.61 -11.33
C TYR A 70 5.13 15.33 -12.67
N ILE A 71 4.47 16.49 -12.71
CA ILE A 71 4.27 17.25 -13.95
C ILE A 71 5.61 17.76 -14.50
N LEU A 72 6.45 18.37 -13.65
CA LEU A 72 7.72 18.94 -14.10
C LEU A 72 8.67 17.87 -14.66
N LEU A 73 8.83 16.74 -13.96
CA LEU A 73 9.67 15.67 -14.47
C LEU A 73 9.01 14.95 -15.64
N GLY A 74 7.68 14.81 -15.67
CA GLY A 74 6.95 14.27 -16.82
C GLY A 74 7.27 15.05 -18.09
N LEU A 75 7.21 16.38 -18.03
CA LEU A 75 7.56 17.25 -19.17
C LEU A 75 9.05 17.17 -19.54
N VAL A 76 9.95 17.28 -18.57
CA VAL A 76 11.41 17.28 -18.81
C VAL A 76 11.89 15.93 -19.36
N THR A 77 11.27 14.83 -18.95
CA THR A 77 11.64 13.47 -19.37
C THR A 77 10.79 12.95 -20.54
N LEU A 78 9.96 13.81 -21.15
CA LEU A 78 9.06 13.45 -22.26
C LEU A 78 8.19 12.21 -21.95
N GLY A 79 7.66 12.13 -20.71
CA GLY A 79 6.76 11.07 -20.25
C GLY A 79 7.45 9.83 -19.66
N ILE A 80 8.78 9.71 -19.71
CA ILE A 80 9.50 8.56 -19.11
C ILE A 80 9.28 8.51 -17.58
N TYR A 81 9.27 9.67 -16.92
CA TYR A 81 9.01 9.75 -15.48
C TYR A 81 7.62 9.25 -15.09
N ASP A 82 6.62 9.44 -15.94
CA ASP A 82 5.24 9.02 -15.66
C ASP A 82 5.15 7.49 -15.59
N ILE A 83 5.81 6.81 -16.53
CA ILE A 83 5.92 5.33 -16.58
C ILE A 83 6.63 4.81 -15.32
N TRP A 84 7.74 5.45 -14.95
CA TRP A 84 8.50 5.08 -13.76
C TRP A 84 7.68 5.28 -12.48
N GLN A 85 7.01 6.42 -12.33
CA GLN A 85 6.25 6.76 -11.13
C GLN A 85 5.05 5.83 -10.96
N MET A 86 4.32 5.50 -12.04
CA MET A 86 3.19 4.56 -11.97
C MET A 86 3.66 3.13 -11.71
N SER A 87 4.83 2.73 -12.22
CA SER A 87 5.45 1.44 -11.90
C SER A 87 5.79 1.33 -10.42
N GLU A 88 6.41 2.36 -9.86
CA GLU A 88 6.78 2.42 -8.44
C GLU A 88 5.55 2.45 -7.51
N VAL A 89 4.47 3.12 -7.92
CA VAL A 89 3.17 3.08 -7.22
C VAL A 89 2.58 1.67 -7.21
N GLY A 90 2.56 1.00 -8.37
CA GLY A 90 2.06 -0.38 -8.48
C GLY A 90 2.87 -1.37 -7.64
N GLU A 91 4.20 -1.25 -7.66
CA GLU A 91 5.10 -2.08 -6.85
C GLU A 91 4.96 -1.80 -5.35
N SER A 92 4.91 -0.52 -4.95
CA SER A 92 4.70 -0.13 -3.56
C SER A 92 3.36 -0.64 -3.05
N LEU A 93 2.29 -0.50 -3.85
CA LEU A 93 0.98 -1.04 -3.49
C LEU A 93 1.03 -2.56 -3.36
N ASN A 94 1.69 -3.27 -4.28
CA ASN A 94 1.91 -4.71 -4.12
C ASN A 94 2.59 -5.02 -2.79
N LEU A 95 3.64 -4.30 -2.44
CA LEU A 95 4.40 -4.57 -1.22
C LEU A 95 3.58 -4.32 0.06
N ILE A 96 2.74 -3.28 0.05
CA ILE A 96 1.85 -2.89 1.17
C ILE A 96 0.65 -3.84 1.31
N ALA A 97 0.02 -4.17 0.18
CA ALA A 97 -1.31 -4.79 0.12
C ALA A 97 -1.28 -6.32 -0.02
N SER A 98 -0.25 -6.89 -0.66
CA SER A 98 -0.25 -8.31 -1.03
C SER A 98 -0.37 -9.25 0.18
N ARG A 99 0.06 -8.81 1.37
CA ARG A 99 -0.14 -9.57 2.62
C ARG A 99 -1.61 -9.69 3.02
N ARG A 100 -2.41 -8.66 2.77
CA ARG A 100 -3.84 -8.64 3.10
C ARG A 100 -4.68 -9.28 2.01
N ASP A 101 -4.45 -8.90 0.76
CA ASP A 101 -5.37 -9.23 -0.33
C ASP A 101 -4.91 -10.37 -1.25
N GLY A 102 -3.66 -10.81 -1.16
CA GLY A 102 -3.08 -11.86 -2.00
C GLY A 102 -3.01 -11.52 -3.50
N LYS A 103 -3.31 -10.27 -3.90
CA LYS A 103 -3.39 -9.85 -5.30
C LYS A 103 -2.06 -9.21 -5.74
N LYS A 104 -1.80 -9.20 -7.04
CA LYS A 104 -0.69 -8.41 -7.64
C LYS A 104 -1.22 -7.46 -8.71
N THR A 105 -0.93 -6.18 -8.53
CA THR A 105 -1.06 -5.14 -9.54
C THR A 105 0.02 -5.36 -10.58
N MET A 106 -0.39 -5.39 -11.85
CA MET A 106 0.50 -5.56 -12.98
C MET A 106 1.51 -4.40 -13.06
N HIS A 107 2.77 -4.70 -13.38
CA HIS A 107 3.80 -3.67 -13.52
C HIS A 107 3.47 -2.73 -14.67
N TYR A 108 3.59 -1.42 -14.45
CA TYR A 108 3.11 -0.42 -15.41
C TYR A 108 3.93 -0.41 -16.71
N CYS A 109 5.24 -0.69 -16.69
CA CYS A 109 6.00 -0.87 -17.93
C CYS A 109 5.41 -1.92 -18.88
N LEU A 110 4.97 -3.07 -18.36
CA LEU A 110 4.36 -4.13 -19.17
C LEU A 110 3.02 -3.65 -19.74
N LEU A 111 2.25 -2.92 -18.93
CA LEU A 111 1.02 -2.28 -19.39
C LEU A 111 1.31 -1.28 -20.52
N PHE A 112 2.31 -0.42 -20.38
CA PHE A 112 2.58 0.66 -21.32
C PHE A 112 3.11 0.15 -22.67
N PHE A 113 4.09 -0.77 -22.66
CA PHE A 113 4.75 -1.21 -23.89
C PHE A 113 4.00 -2.29 -24.66
N LEU A 114 3.27 -3.17 -23.97
CA LEU A 114 2.68 -4.37 -24.59
C LEU A 114 1.16 -4.33 -24.55
N VAL A 115 0.58 -4.30 -23.34
CA VAL A 115 -0.86 -4.53 -23.18
C VAL A 115 -1.67 -3.32 -23.64
N GLY A 116 -1.19 -2.10 -23.39
CA GLY A 116 -1.82 -0.86 -23.80
C GLY A 116 -2.04 -0.79 -25.30
N PRO A 117 -0.99 -0.93 -26.14
CA PRO A 117 -1.13 -0.98 -27.59
C PRO A 117 -2.03 -2.13 -28.08
N VAL A 118 -1.88 -3.33 -27.52
CA VAL A 118 -2.67 -4.51 -27.91
C VAL A 118 -4.16 -4.34 -27.59
N THR A 119 -4.50 -3.66 -26.51
CA THR A 119 -5.89 -3.44 -26.08
C THR A 119 -6.48 -2.10 -26.53
N LEU A 120 -5.77 -1.38 -27.41
CA LEU A 120 -6.15 -0.03 -27.86
C LEU A 120 -6.45 0.92 -26.69
N GLY A 121 -5.72 0.75 -25.59
CA GLY A 121 -5.80 1.59 -24.40
C GLY A 121 -6.84 1.18 -23.34
N ILE A 122 -7.70 0.20 -23.59
CA ILE A 122 -8.71 -0.27 -22.61
C ILE A 122 -8.03 -0.79 -21.33
N ALA A 123 -6.87 -1.44 -21.46
CA ALA A 123 -6.16 -1.96 -20.30
C ALA A 123 -5.69 -0.86 -19.34
N TYR A 124 -5.44 0.38 -19.81
CA TYR A 124 -5.13 1.49 -18.90
C TYR A 124 -6.30 1.79 -17.98
N LEU A 125 -7.53 1.83 -18.52
CA LEU A 125 -8.74 2.07 -17.74
C LEU A 125 -8.94 1.02 -16.65
N VAL A 126 -8.81 -0.26 -17.02
CA VAL A 126 -8.95 -1.39 -16.09
C VAL A 126 -7.87 -1.36 -15.03
N TRP A 127 -6.63 -1.03 -15.41
CA TRP A 127 -5.52 -0.94 -14.47
C TRP A 127 -5.76 0.16 -13.43
N PHE A 128 -6.11 1.37 -13.87
CA PHE A 128 -6.38 2.49 -12.96
C PHE A 128 -7.59 2.21 -12.06
N HIS A 129 -8.66 1.63 -12.60
CA HIS A 129 -9.83 1.22 -11.82
C HIS A 129 -9.42 0.25 -10.69
N ARG A 130 -8.75 -0.85 -11.03
CA ARG A 130 -8.38 -1.90 -10.07
C ARG A 130 -7.40 -1.38 -9.03
N MET A 131 -6.42 -0.59 -9.46
CA MET A 131 -5.46 0.04 -8.56
C MET A 131 -6.17 0.97 -7.57
N CYS A 132 -7.05 1.86 -8.03
CA CYS A 132 -7.73 2.81 -7.14
C CYS A 132 -8.64 2.11 -6.12
N THR A 133 -9.37 1.07 -6.55
CA THR A 133 -10.14 0.23 -5.62
C THR A 133 -9.25 -0.37 -4.55
N ARG A 134 -8.11 -0.95 -4.97
CA ARG A 134 -7.17 -1.59 -4.05
C ARG A 134 -6.56 -0.60 -3.06
N VAL A 135 -6.14 0.59 -3.51
CA VAL A 135 -5.62 1.66 -2.64
C VAL A 135 -6.67 2.06 -1.60
N GLY A 136 -7.93 2.27 -2.02
CA GLY A 136 -9.01 2.64 -1.12
C GLY A 136 -9.33 1.55 -0.08
N GLU A 137 -9.33 0.29 -0.51
CA GLU A 137 -9.50 -0.86 0.40
C GLU A 137 -8.35 -0.96 1.42
N GLU A 138 -7.10 -0.73 1.01
CA GLU A 138 -5.96 -0.71 1.93
C GLU A 138 -6.03 0.44 2.92
N GLN A 139 -6.45 1.63 2.48
CA GLN A 139 -6.66 2.78 3.37
C GLN A 139 -7.71 2.43 4.43
N ALA A 140 -8.86 1.90 4.01
CA ALA A 140 -9.91 1.46 4.92
C ALA A 140 -9.43 0.39 5.91
N ALA A 141 -8.69 -0.63 5.42
CA ALA A 141 -8.18 -1.73 6.25
C ALA A 141 -7.16 -1.26 7.31
N ARG A 142 -6.45 -0.16 7.05
CA ARG A 142 -5.48 0.44 7.97
C ARG A 142 -6.11 1.52 8.88
N GLY A 143 -7.43 1.69 8.83
CA GLY A 143 -8.17 2.67 9.63
C GLY A 143 -8.03 4.12 9.13
N MET A 144 -7.57 4.31 7.90
CA MET A 144 -7.49 5.62 7.23
C MET A 144 -8.78 5.89 6.45
N THR A 145 -9.18 7.15 6.36
CA THR A 145 -10.29 7.57 5.50
C THR A 145 -9.92 7.31 4.03
N PRO A 146 -10.69 6.50 3.27
CA PRO A 146 -10.40 6.26 1.87
C PRO A 146 -10.47 7.55 1.05
N THR A 147 -9.35 7.92 0.44
CA THR A 147 -9.21 9.16 -0.33
C THR A 147 -9.40 8.94 -1.83
N ILE A 148 -9.26 7.69 -2.29
CA ILE A 148 -9.41 7.29 -3.68
C ILE A 148 -10.16 5.96 -3.78
N SER A 149 -10.95 5.83 -4.84
CA SER A 149 -11.64 4.59 -5.22
C SER A 149 -11.78 4.53 -6.75
N ALA A 150 -12.34 3.43 -7.27
CA ALA A 150 -12.70 3.36 -8.69
C ALA A 150 -13.60 4.52 -9.14
N ALA A 151 -14.54 4.96 -8.30
CA ALA A 151 -15.41 6.10 -8.60
C ALA A 151 -14.60 7.40 -8.73
N THR A 152 -13.58 7.59 -7.88
CA THR A 152 -12.66 8.73 -7.99
C THR A 152 -11.90 8.72 -9.31
N TYR A 153 -11.48 7.56 -9.80
CA TYR A 153 -10.83 7.45 -11.11
C TYR A 153 -11.78 7.82 -12.25
N TRP A 154 -13.00 7.27 -12.27
CA TRP A 154 -13.96 7.61 -13.32
C TRP A 154 -14.35 9.08 -13.29
N LEU A 155 -14.56 9.65 -12.11
CA LEU A 155 -14.93 11.06 -11.97
C LEU A 155 -13.80 12.00 -12.39
N TRP A 156 -12.58 11.81 -11.90
CA TRP A 156 -11.50 12.78 -12.12
C TRP A 156 -10.57 12.41 -13.27
N GLY A 157 -10.29 11.13 -13.47
CA GLY A 157 -9.41 10.63 -14.53
C GLY A 157 -10.08 10.51 -15.90
N VAL A 158 -11.39 10.25 -15.94
CA VAL A 158 -12.15 10.10 -17.21
C VAL A 158 -13.08 11.29 -17.44
N LEU A 159 -14.09 11.50 -16.59
CA LEU A 159 -15.03 12.62 -16.76
C LEU A 159 -14.34 13.97 -16.56
N GLY A 160 -13.41 14.06 -15.62
CA GLY A 160 -12.63 15.26 -15.39
C GLY A 160 -11.65 15.59 -16.51
N ALA A 161 -11.34 14.65 -17.41
CA ALA A 161 -10.47 14.90 -18.55
C ALA A 161 -11.10 15.89 -19.54
N PHE A 162 -12.44 15.94 -19.63
CA PHE A 162 -13.16 16.88 -20.49
C PHE A 162 -12.95 18.36 -20.11
N ILE A 163 -12.53 18.63 -18.86
CA ILE A 163 -12.26 19.98 -18.37
C ILE A 163 -10.77 20.27 -18.18
N ILE A 164 -9.87 19.38 -18.67
CA ILE A 164 -8.40 19.43 -18.57
C ILE A 164 -7.85 19.34 -17.14
N VAL A 165 -8.51 19.96 -16.15
CA VAL A 165 -8.07 20.03 -14.75
C VAL A 165 -8.25 18.69 -14.02
N GLY A 166 -9.20 17.85 -14.47
CA GLY A 166 -9.56 16.61 -13.77
C GLY A 166 -8.40 15.62 -13.59
N PRO A 167 -7.61 15.30 -14.63
CA PRO A 167 -6.46 14.40 -14.49
C PRO A 167 -5.45 14.88 -13.46
N PHE A 168 -5.23 16.19 -13.31
CA PHE A 168 -4.33 16.73 -12.29
C PHE A 168 -4.88 16.51 -10.88
N ILE A 169 -6.18 16.70 -10.67
CA ILE A 169 -6.84 16.41 -9.39
C ILE A 169 -6.76 14.91 -9.08
N PHE A 170 -6.95 14.05 -10.08
CA PHE A 170 -6.82 12.61 -9.93
C PHE A 170 -5.40 12.22 -9.49
N TYR A 171 -4.37 12.66 -10.20
CA TYR A 171 -2.98 12.35 -9.85
C TYR A 171 -2.60 12.91 -8.48
N TYR A 172 -3.08 14.10 -8.11
CA TYR A 172 -2.88 14.64 -6.77
C TYR A 172 -3.41 13.69 -5.70
N LYS A 173 -4.67 13.26 -5.83
CA LYS A 173 -5.30 12.32 -4.89
C LYS A 173 -4.56 10.99 -4.83
N LEU A 174 -4.18 10.43 -5.97
CA LEU A 174 -3.48 9.15 -6.04
C LEU A 174 -2.10 9.23 -5.36
N LEU A 175 -1.30 10.25 -5.67
CA LEU A 175 0.05 10.39 -5.12
C LEU A 175 0.01 10.63 -3.61
N HIS A 176 -0.95 11.41 -3.10
CA HIS A 176 -1.14 11.61 -1.67
C HIS A 176 -1.62 10.34 -0.97
N ALA A 177 -2.62 9.65 -1.51
CA ALA A 177 -3.09 8.37 -0.96
C ALA A 177 -1.93 7.35 -0.82
N MET A 178 -1.06 7.28 -1.84
CA MET A 178 0.11 6.42 -1.81
C MET A 178 1.18 6.89 -0.83
N ASN A 179 1.33 8.20 -0.61
CA ASN A 179 2.22 8.70 0.43
C ASN A 179 1.73 8.29 1.83
N ASP A 180 0.42 8.41 2.09
CA ASP A 180 -0.19 8.04 3.36
C ASP A 180 -0.02 6.54 3.62
N LEU A 181 -0.33 5.70 2.62
CA LEU A 181 -0.10 4.25 2.70
C LEU A 181 1.37 3.90 2.89
N SER A 182 2.28 4.56 2.18
CA SER A 182 3.73 4.33 2.32
C SER A 182 4.23 4.76 3.71
N ALA A 183 3.68 5.84 4.27
CA ALA A 183 4.05 6.32 5.60
C ALA A 183 3.58 5.37 6.69
N ASP A 184 2.33 4.89 6.60
CA ASP A 184 1.80 3.88 7.53
C ASP A 184 2.59 2.56 7.42
N TYR A 185 2.90 2.11 6.20
CA TYR A 185 3.75 0.95 5.96
C TYR A 185 5.12 1.10 6.61
N ASN A 186 5.79 2.24 6.42
CA ASN A 186 7.12 2.47 6.98
C ASN A 186 7.19 2.39 8.52
N VAL A 187 6.06 2.66 9.19
CA VAL A 187 5.92 2.59 10.65
C VAL A 187 5.50 1.19 11.11
N ARG A 188 4.55 0.56 10.42
CA ARG A 188 3.84 -0.64 10.91
C ARG A 188 4.16 -1.93 10.15
N GLY A 189 4.65 -1.83 8.91
CA GLY A 189 4.83 -2.95 7.97
C GLY A 189 3.52 -3.39 7.31
#